data_AF-A0A940UN77-F1
#
_entry.id   AF-A0A940UN77-F1
#
_cell.length_a   1.000
_cell.length_b   1.000
_cell.length_c   1.000
_cell.angle_alpha   90.00
_cell.angle_beta   90.00
_cell.angle_gamma   90.00
#
_symmetry.space_group_name_H-M   'P 1'
#
loop_
_entity.id
_entity.type
_entity.pdbx_description
1 polymer ?
#
loop_
_entity_poly.entity_id
_entity_poly.type
_entity_poly.pdbx_seq_one_letter_code
_entity_poly.pdbx_strand_id
1 'polypeptide(L)'
;MRSGIILVLTLFLACVTPRGLSANGFDIYEQSAKAVGLGGAFIAQADDPSAIFFNPAGIIQLEGTQFSLGICPIIPTMRFKTDGNQTMGTAAGETWQTKGNTWVIPNAYATHRVNKNIAFGIGMFSHFGLGVEWPDAFEGRFSSGAIRSVLKTTSVSPVIAVKPTERFSIGFGPYLQYFSIDMRNRAFVALPVPPLSPDRNLAQTIDAELRGSNWGWGYNVGARVALTETLFLGASYISEVRQHITDGTQTLTSSATGQRILRQDFSSSITLPAKLRTGLAWKRR
;
A
#
# COMPACT_ATOMS: atom_id res chain seq x y z
N MET A 1 42.86 2.70 4.89
CA MET A 1 42.31 2.32 3.56
C MET A 1 40.89 1.71 3.59
N ARG A 2 40.36 1.24 4.73
CA ARG A 2 38.99 0.64 4.79
C ARG A 2 37.86 1.66 4.88
N SER A 3 38.10 2.87 5.41
CA SER A 3 37.08 3.92 5.59
C SER A 3 36.78 4.69 4.30
N GLY A 4 37.75 4.82 3.39
CA GLY A 4 37.58 5.54 2.13
C GLY A 4 36.65 4.82 1.14
N ILE A 5 36.68 3.49 1.12
CA ILE A 5 35.84 2.68 0.23
C ILE A 5 34.36 2.76 0.65
N ILE A 6 34.07 2.86 1.95
CA ILE A 6 32.71 3.00 2.50
C ILE A 6 32.11 4.35 2.07
N LEU A 7 32.89 5.43 2.13
CA LEU A 7 32.44 6.76 1.70
C LEU A 7 32.18 6.81 0.18
N VAL A 8 33.05 6.20 -0.62
CA VAL A 8 32.95 6.19 -2.10
C VAL A 8 31.76 5.36 -2.60
N LEU A 9 31.45 4.23 -1.97
CA LEU A 9 30.26 3.41 -2.31
C LEU A 9 28.94 4.09 -1.92
N THR A 10 28.93 4.86 -0.82
CA THR A 10 27.75 5.61 -0.38
C THR A 10 27.50 6.83 -1.29
N LEU A 11 28.57 7.47 -1.79
CA LEU A 11 28.50 8.61 -2.71
C LEU A 11 28.08 8.22 -4.14
N PHE A 12 28.50 7.04 -4.63
CA PHE A 12 28.15 6.60 -5.99
C PHE A 12 26.66 6.25 -6.15
N LEU A 13 26.00 5.77 -5.09
CA LEU A 13 24.57 5.46 -5.11
C LEU A 13 23.68 6.73 -5.13
N ALA A 14 24.21 7.87 -4.66
CA ALA A 14 23.52 9.15 -4.71
C ALA A 14 23.54 9.81 -6.11
N CYS A 15 24.35 9.31 -7.05
CA CYS A 15 24.48 9.86 -8.41
C CYS A 15 23.55 9.21 -9.44
N VAL A 16 22.74 8.22 -9.07
CA VAL A 16 21.63 7.76 -9.92
C VAL A 16 20.51 8.78 -9.76
N THR A 17 20.48 9.79 -10.64
CA THR A 17 19.41 10.78 -10.71
C THR A 17 18.06 10.05 -10.78
N PRO A 18 17.15 10.18 -9.79
CA PRO A 18 15.83 9.59 -9.92
C PRO A 18 15.02 10.45 -10.90
N ARG A 19 15.10 10.15 -12.19
CA ARG A 19 14.15 10.68 -13.18
C ARG A 19 12.82 9.95 -12.97
N GLY A 20 11.90 10.61 -12.27
CA GLY A 20 10.57 10.09 -11.94
C GLY A 20 10.47 9.59 -10.51
N LEU A 21 10.51 10.49 -9.53
CA LEU A 21 10.10 10.20 -8.16
C LEU A 21 8.58 9.92 -8.17
N SER A 22 8.19 8.68 -8.43
CA SER A 22 6.82 8.25 -8.11
C SER A 22 6.76 8.15 -6.59
N ALA A 23 5.95 9.00 -5.96
CA ALA A 23 5.66 8.86 -4.54
C ALA A 23 5.08 7.46 -4.28
N ASN A 24 5.32 6.90 -3.09
CA ASN A 24 4.79 5.60 -2.68
C ASN A 24 3.25 5.50 -2.80
N GLY A 25 2.53 6.62 -2.98
CA GLY A 25 1.10 6.62 -3.24
C GLY A 25 0.35 5.92 -2.11
N PHE A 26 -0.26 4.78 -2.43
CA PHE A 26 -0.96 3.89 -1.51
C PHE A 26 -0.25 2.53 -1.37
N ASP A 27 1.06 2.46 -1.62
CA ASP A 27 1.89 1.29 -1.32
C ASP A 27 2.06 1.12 0.19
N ILE A 28 2.05 -0.12 0.67
CA ILE A 28 2.23 -0.48 2.08
C ILE A 28 3.42 -1.41 2.21
N TYR A 29 4.51 -0.91 2.80
CA TYR A 29 5.72 -1.70 3.05
C TYR A 29 5.77 -2.27 4.48
N GLU A 30 4.80 -1.95 5.32
CA GLU A 30 4.68 -2.31 6.73
C GLU A 30 4.28 -3.78 6.96
N GLN A 31 4.92 -4.68 6.23
CA GLN A 31 4.61 -6.11 6.18
C GLN A 31 5.49 -6.97 7.09
N SER A 32 6.38 -6.34 7.87
CA SER A 32 7.22 -6.96 8.90
C SER A 32 7.77 -5.91 9.86
N ALA A 33 7.70 -6.16 11.18
CA ALA A 33 8.28 -5.27 12.18
C ALA A 33 9.79 -5.10 12.00
N LYS A 34 10.50 -6.17 11.60
CA LYS A 34 11.94 -6.13 11.32
C LYS A 34 12.24 -5.25 10.12
N ALA A 35 11.53 -5.46 9.02
CA ALA A 35 11.73 -4.66 7.81
C ALA A 35 11.38 -3.17 8.03
N VAL A 36 10.31 -2.89 8.79
CA VAL A 36 9.94 -1.52 9.19
C VAL A 36 11.02 -0.89 10.07
N GLY A 37 11.56 -1.61 11.05
CA GLY A 37 12.67 -1.16 11.89
C GLY A 37 13.95 -0.84 11.10
N LEU A 38 14.10 -1.42 9.90
CA LEU A 38 15.19 -1.17 8.95
C LEU A 38 14.82 -0.10 7.90
N GLY A 39 13.71 0.61 8.05
CA GLY A 39 13.25 1.61 7.08
C GLY A 39 12.91 1.03 5.71
N GLY A 40 12.49 -0.24 5.65
CA GLY A 40 12.21 -0.96 4.41
C GLY A 40 13.43 -1.59 3.73
N ALA A 41 14.64 -1.42 4.28
CA ALA A 41 15.89 -1.96 3.72
C ALA A 41 16.04 -3.47 3.96
N PHE A 42 15.19 -4.28 3.31
CA PHE A 42 15.10 -5.72 3.59
C PHE A 42 15.24 -6.65 2.37
N ILE A 43 15.32 -6.12 1.15
CA ILE A 43 15.28 -6.91 -0.11
C ILE A 43 16.45 -7.91 -0.25
N ALA A 44 17.67 -7.50 0.13
CA ALA A 44 18.86 -8.38 0.07
C ALA A 44 19.06 -9.20 1.35
N GLN A 45 18.54 -8.73 2.47
CA GLN A 45 18.63 -9.42 3.75
C GLN A 45 17.63 -10.59 3.78
N ALA A 46 16.33 -10.30 3.68
CA ALA A 46 15.23 -11.25 3.47
C ALA A 46 15.39 -12.57 4.24
N ASP A 47 15.72 -12.47 5.53
CA ASP A 47 16.21 -13.53 6.40
C ASP A 47 15.20 -13.90 7.50
N ASP A 48 13.91 -13.64 7.27
CA ASP A 48 12.78 -14.12 8.07
C ASP A 48 11.60 -14.52 7.16
N PRO A 49 10.52 -15.16 7.69
CA PRO A 49 9.39 -15.59 6.86
C PRO A 49 8.70 -14.48 6.06
N SER A 50 8.80 -13.21 6.45
CA SER A 50 8.26 -12.09 5.67
C SER A 50 9.00 -11.87 4.35
N ALA A 51 10.14 -12.54 4.14
CA ALA A 51 10.82 -12.62 2.85
C ALA A 51 9.87 -13.01 1.70
N ILE A 52 8.78 -13.73 1.96
CA ILE A 52 7.72 -13.99 0.96
C ILE A 52 7.24 -12.69 0.29
N PHE A 53 6.98 -11.63 1.07
CA PHE A 53 6.58 -10.32 0.55
C PHE A 53 7.75 -9.52 -0.04
N PHE A 54 8.91 -9.52 0.64
CA PHE A 54 10.03 -8.66 0.27
C PHE A 54 10.87 -9.24 -0.88
N ASN A 55 11.34 -10.48 -0.75
CA ASN A 55 12.11 -11.19 -1.76
C ASN A 55 11.97 -12.71 -1.57
N PRO A 56 11.14 -13.42 -2.35
CA PRO A 56 10.89 -14.84 -2.15
C PRO A 56 12.15 -15.70 -2.26
N ALA A 57 13.20 -15.25 -2.97
CA ALA A 57 14.49 -15.95 -3.02
C ALA A 57 15.18 -16.05 -1.65
N GLY A 58 14.79 -15.22 -0.68
CA GLY A 58 15.33 -15.19 0.67
C GLY A 58 14.86 -16.34 1.55
N ILE A 59 13.70 -16.97 1.27
CA ILE A 59 13.15 -18.03 2.14
C ILE A 59 14.04 -19.28 2.17
N ILE A 60 14.88 -19.50 1.15
CA ILE A 60 15.81 -20.65 1.11
C ILE A 60 16.90 -20.58 2.20
N GLN A 61 17.07 -19.41 2.82
CA GLN A 61 17.98 -19.19 3.93
C GLN A 61 17.42 -19.73 5.25
N LEU A 62 16.09 -19.86 5.35
CA LEU A 62 15.38 -20.20 6.57
C LEU A 62 15.41 -21.70 6.78
N GLU A 63 16.01 -22.15 7.88
CA GLU A 63 16.07 -23.58 8.18
C GLU A 63 14.79 -24.07 8.85
N GLY A 64 14.39 -25.29 8.51
CA GLY A 64 13.21 -25.96 9.06
C GLY A 64 11.90 -25.28 8.66
N THR A 65 10.89 -25.44 9.53
CA THR A 65 9.60 -24.76 9.42
C THR A 65 9.61 -23.51 10.30
N GLN A 66 9.28 -22.36 9.73
CA GLN A 66 9.20 -21.10 10.46
C GLN A 66 7.86 -20.40 10.20
N PHE A 67 7.33 -19.77 11.24
CA PHE A 67 6.09 -19.01 11.21
C PHE A 67 6.35 -17.57 11.66
N SER A 68 5.62 -16.62 11.09
CA SER A 68 5.62 -15.22 11.51
C SER A 68 4.19 -14.68 11.44
N LEU A 69 3.79 -13.98 12.48
CA LEU A 69 2.50 -13.29 12.57
C LEU A 69 2.77 -11.87 13.04
N GLY A 70 2.17 -10.90 12.38
CA GLY A 70 2.36 -9.49 12.68
C GLY A 70 1.12 -8.66 12.42
N ILE A 71 1.05 -7.53 13.12
CA ILE A 71 0.09 -6.47 12.87
C ILE A 71 0.85 -5.14 12.85
N CYS A 72 0.52 -4.26 11.91
CA CYS A 72 1.02 -2.89 11.89
C CYS A 72 -0.15 -1.91 11.93
N PRO A 73 -0.38 -1.19 13.05
CA PRO A 73 -1.34 -0.10 13.10
C PRO A 73 -0.75 1.15 12.43
N ILE A 74 -1.48 1.71 11.47
CA ILE A 74 -1.14 2.94 10.75
C ILE A 74 -2.16 4.01 11.14
N ILE A 75 -1.70 5.14 11.65
CA ILE A 75 -2.53 6.28 12.09
C ILE A 75 -2.17 7.50 11.24
N PRO A 76 -2.75 7.65 10.04
CA PRO A 76 -2.46 8.77 9.16
C PRO A 76 -3.08 10.06 9.71
N THR A 77 -2.32 11.15 9.67
CA THR A 77 -2.81 12.50 9.99
C THR A 77 -2.46 13.45 8.85
N MET A 78 -3.48 14.10 8.29
CA MET A 78 -3.29 15.18 7.32
C MET A 78 -3.93 16.45 7.86
N ARG A 79 -3.29 17.59 7.59
CA ARG A 79 -3.82 18.92 7.90
C ARG A 79 -3.97 19.70 6.61
N PHE A 80 -5.08 20.43 6.50
CA PHE A 80 -5.37 21.32 5.38
C PHE A 80 -5.57 22.71 5.95
N LYS A 81 -4.93 23.71 5.34
CA LYS A 81 -5.09 25.12 5.69
C LYS A 81 -5.69 25.83 4.48
N THR A 82 -6.77 26.56 4.70
CA THR A 82 -7.44 27.31 3.64
C THR A 82 -6.89 28.74 3.55
N ASP A 83 -6.84 29.27 2.33
CA ASP A 83 -6.62 30.71 2.08
C ASP A 83 -7.91 31.52 2.19
N GLY A 84 -9.02 30.84 2.53
CA GLY A 84 -10.35 31.42 2.69
C GLY A 84 -11.20 31.11 1.47
N ASN A 85 -12.37 30.52 1.72
CA ASN A 85 -13.29 30.13 0.67
C ASN A 85 -14.70 30.51 1.11
N GLN A 86 -15.07 31.76 0.80
CA GLN A 86 -16.40 32.29 1.13
C GLN A 86 -17.52 31.44 0.52
N THR A 87 -17.29 30.85 -0.65
CA THR A 87 -18.21 29.92 -1.29
C THR A 87 -18.46 28.69 -0.41
N MET A 88 -17.46 28.20 0.32
CA MET A 88 -17.57 27.06 1.25
C MET A 88 -17.80 27.46 2.71
N GLY A 89 -17.95 28.76 2.99
CA GLY A 89 -18.15 29.29 4.34
C GLY A 89 -16.93 29.20 5.24
N THR A 90 -15.71 29.15 4.70
CA THR A 90 -14.46 29.07 5.47
C THR A 90 -13.68 30.38 5.43
N ALA A 91 -13.03 30.71 6.55
CA ALA A 91 -12.24 31.92 6.68
C ALA A 91 -10.76 31.67 6.36
N ALA A 92 -10.06 32.69 5.86
CA ALA A 92 -8.62 32.59 5.59
C ALA A 92 -7.85 32.19 6.85
N GLY A 93 -6.98 31.19 6.73
CA GLY A 93 -6.19 30.66 7.83
C GLY A 93 -6.88 29.58 8.67
N GLU A 94 -8.14 29.26 8.42
CA GLU A 94 -8.83 28.13 9.05
C GLU A 94 -8.11 26.81 8.72
N THR A 95 -8.13 25.86 9.66
CA THR A 95 -7.46 24.57 9.49
C THR A 95 -8.41 23.41 9.72
N TRP A 96 -8.24 22.39 8.90
CA TRP A 96 -8.95 21.12 8.96
C TRP A 96 -7.95 20.01 9.23
N GLN A 97 -8.40 18.95 9.89
CA GLN A 97 -7.59 17.77 10.13
C GLN A 97 -8.41 16.51 9.82
N THR A 98 -7.75 15.48 9.31
CA THR A 98 -8.36 14.15 9.15
C THR A 98 -8.80 13.57 10.49
N LYS A 99 -9.82 12.72 10.47
CA LYS A 99 -10.23 11.91 11.63
C LYS A 99 -9.06 11.02 12.06
N GLY A 100 -8.87 10.86 13.37
CA GLY A 100 -7.78 10.06 13.96
C GLY A 100 -8.05 8.55 13.89
N ASN A 101 -8.25 8.02 12.68
CA ASN A 101 -8.54 6.61 12.49
C ASN A 101 -7.27 5.75 12.57
N THR A 102 -7.39 4.57 13.17
CA THR A 102 -6.34 3.55 13.21
C THR A 102 -6.65 2.46 12.20
N TRP A 103 -5.80 2.28 11.20
CA TRP A 103 -5.91 1.22 10.20
C TRP A 103 -4.94 0.09 10.54
N VAL A 104 -5.42 -1.13 10.71
CA VAL A 104 -4.58 -2.27 11.06
C VAL A 104 -4.25 -3.09 9.82
N ILE A 105 -2.96 -3.32 9.58
CA ILE A 105 -2.45 -4.16 8.50
C ILE A 105 -1.93 -5.47 9.09
N PRO A 106 -2.72 -6.56 9.05
CA PRO A 106 -2.25 -7.87 9.47
C PRO A 106 -1.34 -8.49 8.40
N ASN A 107 -0.35 -9.26 8.84
CA ASN A 107 0.48 -10.10 8.01
C ASN A 107 0.75 -11.44 8.69
N ALA A 108 0.81 -12.51 7.90
CA ALA A 108 1.09 -13.86 8.37
C ALA A 108 1.91 -14.62 7.32
N TYR A 109 2.89 -15.39 7.76
CA TYR A 109 3.80 -16.12 6.89
C TYR A 109 4.14 -17.48 7.49
N ALA A 110 4.25 -18.48 6.61
CA ALA A 110 4.81 -19.78 6.94
C ALA A 110 5.82 -20.16 5.86
N THR A 111 6.96 -20.70 6.27
CA THR A 111 8.00 -21.18 5.36
C THR A 111 8.47 -22.56 5.80
N HIS A 112 8.89 -23.38 4.84
CA HIS A 112 9.46 -24.68 5.10
C HIS A 112 10.58 -24.96 4.10
N ARG A 113 11.79 -25.16 4.60
CA ARG A 113 12.92 -25.58 3.78
C ARG A 113 13.01 -27.09 3.72
N VAL A 114 12.69 -27.63 2.55
CA VAL A 114 12.67 -29.07 2.28
C VAL A 114 14.08 -29.64 2.26
N ASN A 115 15.01 -28.93 1.63
CA ASN A 115 16.41 -29.34 1.58
C ASN A 115 17.33 -28.13 1.31
N LYS A 116 18.62 -28.40 1.07
CA LYS A 116 19.61 -27.34 0.85
C LYS A 116 19.32 -26.47 -0.39
N ASN A 117 18.55 -26.98 -1.36
CA ASN A 117 18.28 -26.34 -2.66
C ASN A 117 16.84 -25.87 -2.87
N ILE A 118 15.86 -26.34 -2.06
CA ILE A 118 14.42 -26.04 -2.26
C ILE A 118 13.75 -25.63 -0.95
N ALA A 119 12.94 -24.58 -1.01
CA ALA A 119 12.07 -24.13 0.07
C ALA A 119 10.71 -23.68 -0.48
N PHE A 120 9.67 -23.86 0.33
CA PHE A 120 8.32 -23.39 0.05
C PHE A 120 7.87 -22.39 1.11
N GLY A 121 6.92 -21.55 0.77
CA GLY A 121 6.27 -20.67 1.72
C GLY A 121 4.87 -20.28 1.28
N ILE A 122 4.08 -19.79 2.24
CA ILE A 122 2.80 -19.15 1.99
C ILE A 122 2.70 -17.91 2.87
N GLY A 123 2.25 -16.80 2.30
CA GLY A 123 2.08 -15.54 3.01
C GLY A 123 0.72 -14.91 2.75
N MET A 124 0.18 -14.25 3.78
CA MET A 124 -0.97 -13.34 3.71
C MET A 124 -0.50 -11.94 4.11
N PHE A 125 -0.72 -10.95 3.25
CA PHE A 125 -0.21 -9.59 3.44
C PHE A 125 -0.95 -8.58 2.56
N SER A 126 -0.69 -7.28 2.74
CA SER A 126 -1.30 -6.22 1.92
C SER A 126 -0.23 -5.57 1.02
N HIS A 127 -0.49 -5.46 -0.28
CA HIS A 127 0.43 -4.75 -1.19
C HIS A 127 0.14 -3.26 -1.26
N PHE A 128 -1.13 -2.90 -1.12
CA PHE A 128 -1.65 -1.56 -1.29
C PHE A 128 -2.74 -1.28 -0.27
N GLY A 129 -2.84 -0.04 0.17
CA GLY A 129 -3.95 0.44 0.98
C GLY A 129 -3.87 1.93 1.23
N LEU A 130 -5.05 2.52 1.43
CA LEU A 130 -5.25 3.94 1.71
C LEU A 130 -6.40 4.06 2.70
N GLY A 131 -6.29 4.97 3.65
CA GLY A 131 -7.36 5.25 4.59
C GLY A 131 -7.33 6.70 5.03
N VAL A 132 -8.12 7.53 4.36
CA VAL A 132 -8.24 8.96 4.66
C VAL A 132 -9.70 9.30 4.88
N GLU A 133 -9.99 9.97 6.00
CA GLU A 133 -11.32 10.46 6.32
C GLU A 133 -11.24 11.88 6.86
N TRP A 134 -12.02 12.77 6.27
CA TRP A 134 -12.15 14.14 6.75
C TRP A 134 -13.49 14.31 7.49
N PRO A 135 -13.62 15.33 8.36
CA PRO A 135 -14.92 15.73 8.90
C PRO A 135 -15.92 15.99 7.77
N ASP A 136 -17.20 15.67 7.98
CA ASP A 136 -18.23 15.85 6.93
C ASP A 136 -18.43 17.34 6.58
N ALA A 137 -18.02 18.23 7.50
CA ALA A 137 -17.98 19.67 7.31
C ALA A 137 -16.79 20.18 6.49
N PHE A 138 -15.81 19.33 6.19
CA PHE A 138 -14.57 19.71 5.51
C PHE A 138 -14.81 20.56 4.27
N GLU A 139 -14.03 21.62 4.09
CA GLU A 139 -14.14 22.50 2.93
C GLU A 139 -14.12 21.73 1.60
N GLY A 140 -13.19 20.76 1.48
CA GLY A 140 -13.02 19.95 0.28
C GLY A 140 -14.00 18.78 0.14
N ARG A 141 -15.06 18.68 0.97
CA ARG A 141 -16.01 17.55 0.98
C ARG A 141 -16.68 17.23 -0.37
N PHE A 142 -16.66 18.17 -1.31
CA PHE A 142 -17.21 18.01 -2.65
C PHE A 142 -16.24 17.35 -3.63
N SER A 143 -14.96 17.23 -3.28
CA SER A 143 -13.98 16.46 -4.05
C SER A 143 -14.23 14.96 -3.85
N SER A 144 -14.08 14.18 -4.92
CA SER A 144 -14.30 12.73 -4.90
C SER A 144 -13.48 12.04 -3.81
N GLY A 145 -14.15 11.27 -2.95
CA GLY A 145 -13.53 10.57 -1.82
C GLY A 145 -12.99 11.46 -0.69
N ALA A 146 -13.27 12.77 -0.69
CA ALA A 146 -12.74 13.66 0.33
C ALA A 146 -13.32 13.38 1.72
N ILE A 147 -14.58 12.97 1.84
CA ILE A 147 -15.15 12.64 3.15
C ILE A 147 -14.60 11.30 3.65
N ARG A 148 -14.52 10.31 2.76
CA ARG A 148 -13.94 8.99 3.03
C ARG A 148 -13.29 8.48 1.75
N SER A 149 -12.05 8.02 1.84
CA SER A 149 -11.36 7.33 0.76
C SER A 149 -10.57 6.18 1.36
N VAL A 150 -11.13 4.98 1.24
CA VAL A 150 -10.57 3.75 1.78
C VAL A 150 -10.34 2.76 0.66
N LEU A 151 -9.09 2.35 0.48
CA LEU A 151 -8.67 1.29 -0.43
C LEU A 151 -7.98 0.21 0.40
N LYS A 152 -8.37 -1.05 0.22
CA LYS A 152 -7.77 -2.18 0.94
C LYS A 152 -7.41 -3.26 -0.05
N THR A 153 -6.26 -3.89 0.17
CA THR A 153 -5.91 -5.14 -0.50
C THR A 153 -5.56 -6.21 0.52
N THR A 154 -5.86 -7.46 0.20
CA THR A 154 -5.38 -8.62 0.95
C THR A 154 -4.94 -9.66 -0.05
N SER A 155 -3.67 -10.05 0.03
CA SER A 155 -3.03 -10.96 -0.91
C SER A 155 -2.64 -12.25 -0.21
N VAL A 156 -2.86 -13.38 -0.87
CA VAL A 156 -2.36 -14.70 -0.44
C VAL A 156 -1.42 -15.21 -1.51
N SER A 157 -0.20 -15.55 -1.13
CA SER A 157 0.87 -15.92 -2.05
C SER A 157 1.58 -17.20 -1.60
N PRO A 158 1.40 -18.33 -2.30
CA PRO A 158 2.31 -19.46 -2.21
C PRO A 158 3.57 -19.15 -3.04
N VAL A 159 4.74 -19.45 -2.48
CA VAL A 159 6.04 -19.22 -3.14
C VAL A 159 6.92 -20.46 -3.07
N ILE A 160 7.78 -20.61 -4.06
CA ILE A 160 8.89 -21.55 -4.08
C ILE A 160 10.19 -20.76 -4.23
N ALA A 161 11.24 -21.19 -3.55
CA ALA A 161 12.60 -20.72 -3.76
C ALA A 161 13.54 -21.87 -4.04
N VAL A 162 14.42 -21.64 -5.00
CA VAL A 162 15.48 -22.58 -5.38
C VAL A 162 16.84 -21.92 -5.27
N LYS A 163 17.86 -22.70 -4.89
CA LYS A 163 19.26 -22.29 -4.82
C LYS A 163 20.07 -23.07 -5.86
N PRO A 164 20.20 -22.57 -7.10
CA PRO A 164 20.96 -23.24 -8.16
C PRO A 164 22.46 -23.32 -7.88
N THR A 165 23.03 -22.34 -7.17
CA THR A 165 24.44 -22.32 -6.79
C THR A 165 24.57 -21.89 -5.33
N GLU A 166 25.70 -22.15 -4.68
CA GLU A 166 25.91 -21.74 -3.28
C GLU A 166 25.83 -20.22 -3.06
N ARG A 167 25.94 -19.41 -4.12
CA ARG A 167 25.89 -17.95 -4.07
C ARG A 167 24.63 -17.35 -4.64
N PHE A 168 23.76 -18.13 -5.30
CA PHE A 168 22.59 -17.59 -6.00
C PHE A 168 21.32 -18.34 -5.63
N SER A 169 20.28 -17.58 -5.29
CA SER A 169 18.92 -18.09 -5.16
C SER A 169 17.93 -17.26 -5.97
N ILE A 170 16.87 -17.93 -6.43
CA ILE A 170 15.74 -17.33 -7.12
C ILE A 170 14.46 -17.86 -6.47
N GLY A 171 13.44 -17.01 -6.39
CA GLY A 171 12.13 -17.35 -5.86
C GLY A 171 11.02 -16.85 -6.76
N PHE A 172 9.91 -17.55 -6.75
CA PHE A 172 8.74 -17.24 -7.55
C PHE A 172 7.48 -17.63 -6.79
N GLY A 173 6.42 -16.85 -6.92
CA GLY A 173 5.08 -17.27 -6.54
C GLY A 173 4.00 -16.48 -7.28
N PRO A 174 2.86 -17.09 -7.59
CA PRO A 174 1.65 -16.33 -7.86
C PRO A 174 1.11 -15.71 -6.55
N TYR A 175 0.21 -14.76 -6.68
CA TYR A 175 -0.63 -14.34 -5.57
C TYR A 175 -2.04 -14.02 -6.06
N LEU A 176 -3.02 -14.37 -5.23
CA LEU A 176 -4.40 -13.97 -5.39
C LEU A 176 -4.64 -12.77 -4.47
N GLN A 177 -5.31 -11.73 -4.96
CA GLN A 177 -5.51 -10.49 -4.24
C GLN A 177 -6.99 -10.09 -4.25
N TYR A 178 -7.56 -9.97 -3.05
CA TYR A 178 -8.82 -9.27 -2.83
C TYR A 178 -8.56 -7.77 -2.79
N PHE A 179 -9.35 -7.01 -3.53
CA PHE A 179 -9.35 -5.55 -3.56
C PHE A 179 -10.71 -5.03 -3.14
N SER A 180 -10.74 -3.96 -2.34
CA SER A 180 -11.97 -3.22 -2.04
C SER A 180 -11.72 -1.73 -1.98
N ILE A 181 -12.66 -0.95 -2.49
CA ILE A 181 -12.68 0.51 -2.42
C ILE A 181 -14.01 1.00 -1.82
N ASP A 182 -13.93 2.02 -0.97
CA ASP A 182 -15.05 2.69 -0.31
C ASP A 182 -14.77 4.20 -0.29
N MET A 183 -15.47 4.93 -1.13
CA MET A 183 -15.33 6.38 -1.30
C MET A 183 -16.64 7.08 -0.95
N ARG A 184 -16.53 8.20 -0.22
CA ARG A 184 -17.65 9.10 0.08
C ARG A 184 -17.25 10.53 -0.18
N ASN A 185 -18.15 11.27 -0.82
CA ASN A 185 -18.08 12.72 -0.97
C ASN A 185 -19.48 13.31 -1.01
N ARG A 186 -19.55 14.63 -0.96
CA ARG A 186 -20.78 15.39 -1.18
C ARG A 186 -20.85 15.83 -2.64
N ALA A 187 -22.06 16.02 -3.16
CA ALA A 187 -22.30 16.61 -4.47
C ALA A 187 -23.47 17.59 -4.39
N PHE A 188 -23.52 18.55 -5.32
CA PHE A 188 -24.65 19.47 -5.48
C PHE A 188 -25.69 18.85 -6.41
N VAL A 189 -26.97 19.02 -6.06
CA VAL A 189 -28.11 18.65 -6.91
C VAL A 189 -28.90 19.87 -7.40
N ALA A 190 -28.53 21.06 -6.95
CA ALA A 190 -29.06 22.34 -7.38
C ALA A 190 -27.93 23.38 -7.44
N LEU A 191 -28.20 24.53 -8.06
CA LEU A 191 -27.25 25.64 -8.07
C LEU A 191 -26.93 26.03 -6.61
N PRO A 192 -25.66 25.95 -6.19
CA PRO A 192 -25.27 26.27 -4.83
C PRO A 192 -25.54 27.74 -4.54
N VAL A 193 -26.12 28.06 -3.37
CA VAL A 193 -26.27 29.44 -2.89
C VAL A 193 -25.25 29.68 -1.77
N PRO A 194 -24.17 30.43 -2.03
CA PRO A 194 -23.18 30.74 -1.01
C PRO A 194 -23.76 31.54 0.18
N PRO A 195 -23.17 31.40 1.39
CA PRO A 195 -22.07 30.52 1.71
C PRO A 195 -22.52 29.07 1.88
N LEU A 196 -21.73 28.15 1.31
CA LEU A 196 -21.95 26.73 1.43
C LEU A 196 -21.47 26.20 2.78
N SER A 197 -22.12 26.59 3.88
CA SER A 197 -21.84 25.97 5.18
C SER A 197 -22.45 24.56 5.26
N PRO A 198 -21.87 23.64 6.04
CA PRO A 198 -22.38 22.28 6.19
C PRO A 198 -23.87 22.22 6.56
N ASP A 199 -24.33 23.15 7.40
CA ASP A 199 -25.70 23.16 7.92
C ASP A 199 -26.71 23.85 6.99
N ARG A 200 -26.27 24.82 6.17
CA ARG A 200 -27.19 25.64 5.35
C ARG A 200 -27.56 25.04 4.01
N ASN A 201 -26.86 23.99 3.57
CA ASN A 201 -26.94 23.50 2.18
C ASN A 201 -27.34 22.04 2.07
N LEU A 202 -27.79 21.45 3.18
CA LEU A 202 -28.24 20.07 3.22
C LEU A 202 -29.37 19.81 2.21
N ALA A 203 -30.27 20.78 2.01
CA ALA A 203 -31.38 20.68 1.06
C ALA A 203 -30.93 20.71 -0.42
N GLN A 204 -29.73 21.24 -0.70
CA GLN A 204 -29.17 21.37 -2.06
C GLN A 204 -28.08 20.34 -2.35
N THR A 205 -27.81 19.43 -1.42
CA THR A 205 -26.70 18.49 -1.49
C THR A 205 -27.11 17.05 -1.24
N ILE A 206 -26.30 16.16 -1.77
CA ILE A 206 -26.41 14.71 -1.58
C ILE A 206 -25.07 14.15 -1.15
N ASP A 207 -25.10 13.11 -0.35
CA ASP A 207 -23.93 12.29 -0.07
C ASP A 207 -23.88 11.16 -1.09
N ALA A 208 -22.76 11.08 -1.81
CA ALA A 208 -22.47 10.05 -2.79
C ALA A 208 -21.50 9.05 -2.18
N GLU A 209 -21.91 7.78 -2.14
CA GLU A 209 -21.10 6.67 -1.66
C GLU A 209 -20.84 5.69 -2.82
N LEU A 210 -19.57 5.39 -3.07
CA LEU A 210 -19.10 4.49 -4.11
C LEU A 210 -18.35 3.33 -3.46
N ARG A 211 -18.83 2.11 -3.67
CA ARG A 211 -18.21 0.88 -3.17
C ARG A 211 -17.99 -0.10 -4.29
N GLY A 212 -16.87 -0.81 -4.25
CA GLY A 212 -16.59 -1.89 -5.19
C GLY A 212 -15.53 -2.82 -4.64
N SER A 213 -15.56 -4.06 -5.10
CA SER A 213 -14.55 -5.05 -4.79
C SER A 213 -14.28 -5.93 -6.00
N ASN A 214 -13.12 -6.58 -6.00
CA ASN A 214 -12.75 -7.55 -7.02
C ASN A 214 -11.69 -8.52 -6.48
N TRP A 215 -11.61 -9.69 -7.11
CA TRP A 215 -10.45 -10.57 -7.01
C TRP A 215 -9.58 -10.43 -8.25
N GLY A 216 -8.30 -10.14 -8.04
CA GLY A 216 -7.28 -10.09 -9.09
C GLY A 216 -6.14 -11.04 -8.75
N TRP A 217 -5.28 -11.33 -9.71
CA TRP A 217 -4.10 -12.16 -9.48
C TRP A 217 -2.86 -11.52 -10.09
N GLY A 218 -1.71 -11.86 -9.54
CA GLY A 218 -0.40 -11.43 -10.00
C GLY A 218 0.67 -12.44 -9.62
N TYR A 219 1.93 -12.04 -9.71
CA TYR A 219 3.06 -12.86 -9.30
C TYR A 219 4.21 -12.01 -8.73
N ASN A 220 5.00 -12.62 -7.86
CA ASN A 220 6.24 -12.07 -7.32
C ASN A 220 7.42 -12.95 -7.72
N VAL A 221 8.51 -12.31 -8.16
CA VAL A 221 9.78 -12.95 -8.50
C VAL A 221 10.87 -12.31 -7.66
N GLY A 222 11.78 -13.13 -7.13
CA GLY A 222 12.90 -12.67 -6.32
C GLY A 222 14.19 -13.29 -6.80
N ALA A 223 15.29 -12.55 -6.69
CA ALA A 223 16.63 -13.04 -6.89
C ALA A 223 17.52 -12.52 -5.76
N ARG A 224 18.49 -13.34 -5.34
CA ARG A 224 19.46 -12.96 -4.32
C ARG A 224 20.81 -13.57 -4.66
N VAL A 225 21.86 -12.76 -4.59
CA VAL A 225 23.23 -13.18 -4.88
C VAL A 225 24.18 -12.76 -3.76
N ALA A 226 25.00 -13.70 -3.29
CA ALA A 226 26.12 -13.44 -2.41
C ALA A 226 27.35 -13.08 -3.26
N LEU A 227 27.73 -11.80 -3.27
CA LEU A 227 28.96 -11.35 -3.95
C LEU A 227 30.20 -11.80 -3.18
N THR A 228 30.12 -11.74 -1.86
CA THR A 228 31.12 -12.27 -0.92
C THR A 228 30.41 -12.96 0.24
N GLU A 229 31.14 -13.47 1.22
CA GLU A 229 30.56 -14.04 2.46
C GLU A 229 29.80 -13.00 3.30
N THR A 230 30.05 -11.71 3.07
CA THR A 230 29.47 -10.61 3.87
C THR A 230 28.63 -9.65 3.05
N LEU A 231 28.67 -9.72 1.71
CA LEU A 231 27.99 -8.79 0.83
C LEU A 231 26.97 -9.50 -0.05
N PHE A 232 25.72 -9.06 0.05
CA PHE A 232 24.59 -9.65 -0.67
C PHE A 232 23.88 -8.58 -1.50
N LEU A 233 23.48 -8.93 -2.71
CA LEU A 233 22.53 -8.17 -3.51
C LEU A 233 21.21 -8.91 -3.61
N GLY A 234 20.13 -8.16 -3.69
CA GLY A 234 18.78 -8.69 -3.90
C GLY A 234 18.01 -7.85 -4.91
N ALA A 235 17.19 -8.52 -5.69
CA ALA A 235 16.19 -7.91 -6.55
C ALA A 235 14.86 -8.64 -6.38
N SER A 236 13.76 -7.90 -6.46
CA SER A 236 12.41 -8.42 -6.29
C SER A 236 11.46 -7.66 -7.20
N TYR A 237 10.67 -8.38 -7.98
CA TYR A 237 9.67 -7.84 -8.88
C TYR A 237 8.29 -8.33 -8.43
N ILE A 238 7.34 -7.41 -8.30
CA ILE A 238 5.91 -7.71 -8.13
C ILE A 238 5.22 -7.25 -9.41
N SER A 239 4.40 -8.11 -10.01
CA SER A 239 3.65 -7.79 -11.21
C SER A 239 2.58 -6.72 -10.99
N GLU A 240 2.12 -6.11 -12.08
CA GLU A 240 0.87 -5.35 -12.03
C GLU A 240 -0.32 -6.29 -11.78
N VAL A 241 -1.41 -5.75 -11.23
CA VAL A 241 -2.69 -6.44 -11.11
C VAL A 241 -3.79 -5.54 -11.58
N ARG A 242 -4.58 -6.00 -12.55
CA ARG A 242 -5.78 -5.31 -12.99
C ARG A 242 -6.97 -5.81 -12.19
N GLN A 243 -7.64 -4.89 -11.52
CA GLN A 243 -8.84 -5.15 -10.74
C GLN A 243 -10.05 -4.71 -11.58
N HIS A 244 -10.87 -5.67 -11.99
CA HIS A 244 -12.08 -5.44 -12.79
C HIS A 244 -13.29 -5.50 -11.87
N ILE A 245 -13.78 -4.35 -11.44
CA ILE A 245 -14.96 -4.23 -10.59
C ILE A 245 -16.18 -4.36 -11.50
N THR A 246 -16.97 -5.42 -11.35
CA THR A 246 -18.21 -5.66 -12.09
C THR A 246 -19.45 -5.28 -11.29
N ASP A 247 -19.42 -5.53 -9.99
CA ASP A 247 -20.56 -5.36 -9.08
C ASP A 247 -20.36 -4.15 -8.16
N GLY A 248 -19.81 -3.07 -8.73
CA GLY A 248 -19.65 -1.81 -8.02
C GLY A 248 -21.00 -1.15 -7.80
N THR A 249 -21.18 -0.45 -6.68
CA THR A 249 -22.44 0.22 -6.34
C THR A 249 -22.20 1.67 -5.99
N GLN A 250 -23.02 2.56 -6.52
CA GLN A 250 -23.10 3.95 -6.13
C GLN A 250 -24.46 4.21 -5.48
N THR A 251 -24.46 4.75 -4.27
CA THR A 251 -25.66 5.16 -3.55
C THR A 251 -25.64 6.67 -3.34
N LEU A 252 -26.74 7.32 -3.69
CA LEU A 252 -26.95 8.76 -3.50
C LEU A 252 -28.03 8.95 -2.44
N THR A 253 -27.71 9.73 -1.41
CA THR A 253 -28.59 9.97 -0.26
C THR A 253 -28.76 11.46 -0.06
N SER A 254 -29.99 11.91 0.17
CA SER A 254 -30.28 13.32 0.49
C SER A 254 -29.57 13.71 1.78
N SER A 255 -28.73 14.74 1.75
CA SER A 255 -28.05 15.20 2.96
C SER A 255 -29.00 15.88 3.96
N ALA A 256 -30.18 16.34 3.52
CA ALA A 256 -31.21 16.92 4.39
C ALA A 256 -32.07 15.89 5.11
N THR A 257 -32.48 14.82 4.42
CA THR A 257 -33.48 13.88 4.94
C THR A 257 -32.90 12.52 5.29
N GLY A 258 -31.67 12.21 4.84
CA GLY A 258 -31.07 10.88 4.95
C GLY A 258 -31.75 9.82 4.07
N GLN A 259 -32.74 10.20 3.26
CA GLN A 259 -33.43 9.28 2.37
C GLN A 259 -32.56 8.95 1.15
N ARG A 260 -32.51 7.66 0.80
CA ARG A 260 -31.85 7.18 -0.41
C ARG A 260 -32.63 7.67 -1.63
N ILE A 261 -31.96 8.44 -2.47
CA ILE A 261 -32.51 8.98 -3.71
C ILE A 261 -32.35 7.97 -4.84
N LEU A 262 -31.13 7.45 -4.99
CA LEU A 262 -30.78 6.54 -6.09
C LEU A 262 -29.76 5.51 -5.61
N ARG A 263 -29.87 4.30 -6.15
CA ARG A 263 -28.81 3.30 -6.12
C ARG A 263 -28.62 2.80 -7.54
N GLN A 264 -27.39 2.80 -8.00
CA GLN A 264 -27.01 2.33 -9.33
C GLN A 264 -25.75 1.48 -9.25
N ASP A 265 -25.64 0.55 -10.19
CA ASP A 265 -24.46 -0.29 -10.30
C ASP A 265 -23.49 0.32 -11.31
N PHE A 266 -22.20 0.06 -11.12
CA PHE A 266 -21.16 0.51 -12.03
C PHE A 266 -20.10 -0.58 -12.21
N SER A 267 -19.51 -0.60 -13.39
CA SER A 267 -18.30 -1.37 -13.68
C SER A 267 -17.11 -0.43 -13.84
N SER A 268 -15.94 -0.80 -13.33
CA SER A 268 -14.71 -0.02 -13.48
C SER A 268 -13.49 -0.92 -13.48
N SER A 269 -12.36 -0.41 -13.96
CA SER A 269 -11.08 -1.09 -13.90
C SER A 269 -10.02 -0.21 -13.26
N ILE A 270 -9.26 -0.76 -12.31
CA ILE A 270 -8.12 -0.09 -11.68
C ILE A 270 -6.89 -0.99 -11.79
N THR A 271 -5.78 -0.43 -12.25
CA THR A 271 -4.49 -1.14 -12.35
C THR A 271 -3.63 -0.79 -11.15
N LEU A 272 -3.27 -1.80 -10.37
CA LEU A 272 -2.27 -1.68 -9.31
C LEU A 272 -0.89 -1.90 -9.95
N PRO A 273 0.04 -0.95 -9.80
CA PRO A 273 1.27 -0.92 -10.60
C PRO A 273 2.24 -2.04 -10.22
N ALA A 274 3.03 -2.47 -11.20
CA ALA A 274 4.18 -3.33 -10.96
C ALA A 274 5.26 -2.60 -10.13
N LYS A 275 6.04 -3.36 -9.35
CA LYS A 275 7.12 -2.81 -8.51
C LYS A 275 8.41 -3.58 -8.72
N LEU A 276 9.49 -2.87 -9.05
CA LEU A 276 10.85 -3.38 -9.00
C LEU A 276 11.54 -2.84 -7.76
N ARG A 277 12.08 -3.73 -6.93
CA ARG A 277 12.78 -3.42 -5.68
C ARG A 277 14.16 -4.04 -5.72
N THR A 278 15.19 -3.27 -5.38
CA THR A 278 16.57 -3.74 -5.32
C THR A 278 17.18 -3.37 -3.98
N GLY A 279 18.15 -4.14 -3.51
CA GLY A 279 18.84 -3.84 -2.27
C GLY A 279 20.22 -4.45 -2.18
N LEU A 280 20.98 -3.97 -1.20
CA LEU A 280 22.28 -4.46 -0.81
C LEU A 280 22.25 -4.69 0.70
N ALA A 281 22.82 -5.80 1.16
CA ALA A 281 22.99 -6.10 2.57
C ALA A 281 24.45 -6.42 2.86
N TRP A 282 24.99 -5.84 3.92
CA TRP A 282 26.35 -6.08 4.37
C TRP A 282 26.38 -6.57 5.82
N LYS A 283 26.99 -7.73 6.06
CA LYS A 283 27.18 -8.31 7.39
C LYS A 283 28.55 -7.91 7.92
N ARG A 284 28.59 -7.10 8.97
CA ARG A 284 29.83 -6.77 9.68
C ARG A 284 30.35 -8.04 10.39
N ARG A 285 31.64 -8.33 10.20
CA ARG A 285 32.37 -9.36 10.96
C ARG A 285 32.72 -8.84 12.35
#